data_AF-E1VJU9-F1
#
_entry.id   AF-E1VJU9-F1
#
_cell.length_a   1.000
_cell.length_b   1.000
_cell.length_c   1.000
_cell.angle_alpha   90.00
_cell.angle_beta   90.00
_cell.angle_gamma   90.00
#
_symmetry.space_group_name_H-M   'P 1'
#
loop_
_entity.id
_entity.type
_entity.pdbx_description
1 polymer ?
#
loop_
_entity_poly.entity_id
_entity_poly.type
_entity_poly.pdbx_seq_one_letter_code
_entity_poly.pdbx_strand_id
1 'polypeptide(L)' 'MSRTATGKLPEPAETIIAKLQELAVRHHVEFEGNTQSGYARGKGFHIRYEIEGEIATVTVTKKPILVPWSVVERALAKLF' A
#
# COMPACT_ATOMS: atom_id res chain seq x y z
N MET A 1 11.55 11.98 3.05
CA MET A 1 10.94 12.03 1.70
C MET A 1 9.98 10.87 1.55
N SER A 2 8.84 11.06 0.90
CA SER A 2 7.87 10.01 0.54
C SER A 2 7.93 9.69 -0.96
N ARG A 3 7.30 8.59 -1.36
CA ARG A 3 7.00 8.25 -2.76
C ARG A 3 5.55 7.85 -2.90
N THR A 4 4.94 8.29 -3.99
CA THR A 4 3.52 8.09 -4.26
C THR A 4 3.36 7.50 -5.65
N ALA A 5 2.42 6.58 -5.80
CA ALA A 5 1.97 6.10 -7.09
C ALA A 5 0.44 6.09 -7.11
N THR A 6 -0.14 6.41 -8.26
CA THR A 6 -1.58 6.46 -8.46
C THR A 6 -1.92 5.66 -9.70
N GLY A 7 -2.99 4.87 -9.63
CA GLY A 7 -3.45 4.07 -10.76
C GLY A 7 -4.80 3.42 -10.50
N LYS A 8 -5.33 2.77 -11.54
CA LYS A 8 -6.61 2.07 -11.46
C LYS A 8 -6.43 0.76 -10.69
N LEU A 9 -7.35 0.48 -9.76
CA LEU A 9 -7.35 -0.77 -9.03
C LEU A 9 -7.53 -1.97 -9.99
N PRO A 10 -6.72 -3.03 -9.86
CA PRO A 10 -6.84 -4.22 -10.71
C PRO A 10 -8.07 -5.07 -10.40
N GLU A 11 -8.65 -4.89 -9.22
CA GLU A 11 -9.82 -5.62 -8.69
C GLU A 11 -10.68 -4.65 -7.85
N PRO A 12 -11.94 -5.01 -7.53
CA PRO A 12 -12.77 -4.20 -6.64
C PRO A 12 -12.08 -3.92 -5.30
N ALA A 13 -12.30 -2.71 -4.75
CA ALA A 13 -11.65 -2.26 -3.54
C ALA A 13 -11.88 -3.23 -2.37
N GLU A 14 -13.10 -3.74 -2.21
CA GLU A 14 -13.50 -4.69 -1.16
C GLU A 14 -12.62 -5.95 -1.19
N THR A 15 -12.39 -6.49 -2.38
CA THR A 15 -11.55 -7.69 -2.60
C THR A 15 -10.10 -7.41 -2.21
N ILE A 16 -9.57 -6.25 -2.57
CA ILE A 16 -8.19 -5.86 -2.26
C ILE A 16 -8.03 -5.65 -0.76
N ILE A 17 -8.96 -4.96 -0.10
CA ILE A 17 -8.91 -4.73 1.35
C ILE A 17 -8.96 -6.05 2.12
N ALA A 18 -9.82 -6.99 1.73
CA ALA A 18 -9.87 -8.31 2.35
C ALA A 18 -8.53 -9.06 2.23
N LYS A 19 -7.92 -9.07 1.03
CA LYS A 19 -6.59 -9.66 0.80
C LYS A 19 -5.51 -8.98 1.64
N LEU A 20 -5.54 -7.65 1.75
CA LEU A 20 -4.57 -6.89 2.56
C LEU A 20 -4.70 -7.22 4.04
N GLN A 21 -5.91 -7.38 4.57
CA GLN A 21 -6.14 -7.79 5.95
C GLN A 21 -5.55 -9.18 6.23
N GLU A 22 -5.79 -10.15 5.34
CA GLU A 22 -5.23 -11.51 5.47
C GLU A 22 -3.69 -11.50 5.43
N LEU A 23 -3.11 -10.75 4.49
CA LEU A 23 -1.66 -10.60 4.36
C LEU A 23 -1.04 -9.92 5.57
N ALA A 24 -1.73 -8.92 6.13
CA ALA A 24 -1.27 -8.20 7.30
C ALA A 24 -1.11 -9.15 8.51
N VAL A 25 -2.11 -9.99 8.76
CA VAL A 25 -2.06 -11.03 9.80
C VAL A 25 -0.92 -12.02 9.53
N ARG A 26 -0.83 -12.53 8.30
CA ARG A 26 0.20 -13.52 7.92
C ARG A 26 1.63 -13.01 8.08
N HIS A 27 1.85 -11.74 7.78
CA HIS A 27 3.19 -11.12 7.79
C HIS A 27 3.48 -10.30 9.04
N HIS A 28 2.60 -10.34 10.05
CA HIS A 28 2.70 -9.53 11.27
C HIS A 28 2.91 -8.04 10.97
N VAL A 29 2.15 -7.54 9.99
CA VAL A 29 2.09 -6.14 9.60
C VAL A 29 0.84 -5.54 10.22
N GLU A 30 0.97 -4.35 10.81
CA GLU A 30 -0.17 -3.57 11.27
C GLU A 30 -0.88 -3.00 10.04
N PHE A 31 -2.18 -3.28 9.93
CA PHE A 31 -3.01 -2.78 8.83
C PHE A 31 -4.35 -2.33 9.37
N GLU A 32 -4.75 -1.12 8.99
CA GLU A 32 -6.06 -0.56 9.30
C GLU A 32 -6.53 0.24 8.10
N GLY A 33 -7.75 -0.01 7.66
CA GLY A 33 -8.29 0.66 6.49
C GLY A 33 -9.59 0.07 5.99
N ASN A 34 -10.19 0.79 5.07
CA ASN A 34 -11.44 0.46 4.38
C ASN A 34 -11.31 0.73 2.87
N THR A 35 -12.43 0.71 2.14
CA THR A 35 -12.48 0.93 0.69
C THR A 35 -12.25 2.38 0.25
N GLN A 36 -11.95 3.30 1.17
CA GLN A 36 -11.65 4.71 0.88
C GLN A 36 -10.23 5.09 1.30
N SER A 37 -9.77 4.66 2.47
CA SER A 37 -8.40 4.94 2.92
C SER A 37 -7.93 3.99 4.00
N GLY A 38 -6.62 4.01 4.22
CA GLY A 38 -6.00 3.24 5.29
C GLY A 38 -4.49 3.34 5.30
N TYR A 39 -3.87 2.55 6.17
CA TYR A 39 -2.42 2.46 6.30
C TYR A 39 -1.95 1.04 6.58
N ALA A 40 -0.68 0.81 6.26
CA ALA A 40 0.05 -0.39 6.61
C ALA A 40 1.39 0.00 7.23
N ARG A 41 1.75 -0.63 8.34
CA ARG A 41 3.01 -0.40 9.06
C ARG A 41 3.66 -1.73 9.44
N GLY A 42 4.87 -1.96 8.94
CA GLY A 42 5.68 -3.11 9.30
C GLY A 42 7.02 -2.72 9.89
N LYS A 43 7.90 -3.70 10.05
CA LYS A 43 9.28 -3.50 10.55
C LYS A 43 10.08 -2.61 9.60
N GLY A 44 10.01 -1.29 9.83
CA GLY A 44 10.80 -0.29 9.13
C GLY A 44 10.12 0.36 7.93
N PHE A 45 8.86 0.04 7.62
CA PHE A 45 8.10 0.73 6.57
C PHE A 45 6.76 1.26 7.05
N HIS A 46 6.25 2.28 6.36
CA HIS A 46 4.94 2.85 6.58
C HIS A 46 4.38 3.31 5.23
N ILE A 47 3.15 2.88 4.95
CA ILE A 47 2.41 3.12 3.72
C ILE A 47 1.02 3.62 4.09
N ARG A 48 0.49 4.54 3.30
CA ARG A 48 -0.90 4.97 3.33
C ARG A 48 -1.50 4.78 1.94
N TYR A 49 -2.80 4.55 1.88
CA TYR A 49 -3.52 4.53 0.62
C TYR A 49 -4.81 5.32 0.73
N GLU A 50 -5.25 5.84 -0.41
CA GLU A 50 -6.53 6.53 -0.61
C GLU A 50 -7.14 5.98 -1.91
N ILE A 51 -8.45 5.76 -1.91
CA ILE A 51 -9.22 5.20 -3.02
C ILE A 51 -10.35 6.16 -3.33
N GLU A 52 -10.40 6.63 -4.57
CA GLU A 52 -11.43 7.50 -5.12
C GLU A 52 -12.07 6.80 -6.32
N GLY A 53 -13.21 6.15 -6.08
CA GLY A 53 -13.86 5.30 -7.09
C GLY A 53 -12.99 4.09 -7.43
N GLU A 54 -12.51 4.03 -8.67
CA GLU A 54 -11.62 2.95 -9.14
C GLU A 54 -10.14 3.32 -9.09
N ILE A 55 -9.81 4.55 -8.69
CA ILE A 55 -8.43 5.03 -8.63
C ILE A 55 -7.91 4.91 -7.22
N ALA A 56 -6.72 4.34 -7.05
CA ALA A 56 -6.03 4.30 -5.78
C ALA A 56 -4.70 5.04 -5.85
N THR A 57 -4.42 5.77 -4.79
CA THR A 57 -3.16 6.47 -4.54
C THR A 57 -2.48 5.82 -3.35
N VAL A 58 -1.28 5.29 -3.55
CA VAL A 58 -0.47 4.65 -2.51
C VAL A 58 0.74 5.50 -2.23
N THR A 59 0.93 5.89 -0.97
CA THR A 59 2.03 6.72 -0.50
C THR A 59 2.90 5.97 0.50
N VAL A 60 4.15 5.72 0.15
CA VAL A 60 5.18 5.17 1.04
C VAL A 60 5.85 6.33 1.78
N THR A 61 5.51 6.50 3.06
CA THR A 61 6.04 7.58 3.91
C THR A 61 7.37 7.20 4.55
N LYS A 62 7.58 5.90 4.79
CA LYS A 62 8.84 5.34 5.27
C LYS A 62 9.14 4.06 4.52
N LYS A 63 10.31 3.99 3.87
CA LYS A 63 10.80 2.75 3.26
C LYS A 63 11.61 1.92 4.26
N PRO A 64 11.72 0.61 4.09
CA PRO A 64 12.63 -0.22 4.87
C PRO A 64 14.08 0.31 4.82
N ILE A 65 14.78 0.16 5.94
CA ILE A 65 16.23 0.38 6.04
C ILE A 65 16.87 -0.70 5.14
N LEU A 66 17.77 -0.32 4.23
CA LEU A 66 18.39 -1.17 3.19
C LEU A 66 17.64 -1.36 1.86
N VAL A 67 16.38 -0.97 1.72
CA VAL A 67 15.69 -0.99 0.41
C VAL A 67 15.88 0.35 -0.30
N PRO A 68 16.47 0.46 -1.49
CA PRO A 68 16.58 1.73 -2.23
C PRO A 68 15.22 2.26 -2.68
N TRP A 69 15.08 3.58 -2.84
CA TRP A 69 13.84 4.18 -3.34
C TRP A 69 13.46 3.68 -4.72
N SER A 70 14.42 3.46 -5.62
CA SER A 70 14.18 2.91 -6.96
C SER A 70 13.50 1.54 -6.93
N VAL A 71 13.78 0.71 -5.92
CA VAL A 71 13.13 -0.58 -5.73
C VAL A 71 11.69 -0.39 -5.25
N VAL A 72 11.45 0.57 -4.35
CA VAL A 72 10.09 0.93 -3.90
C VAL A 72 9.26 1.46 -5.06
N GLU A 73 9.79 2.38 -5.85
CA GLU A 73 9.12 2.96 -7.03
C GLU A 73 8.76 1.88 -8.05
N ARG A 74 9.68 0.95 -8.32
CA ARG A 74 9.42 -0.19 -9.22
C ARG A 74 8.36 -1.15 -8.68
N ALA A 75 8.29 -1.34 -7.35
CA ALA A 75 7.25 -2.16 -6.74
C ALA A 75 5.88 -1.46 -6.81
N LEU A 76 5.83 -0.16 -6.53
CA LEU A 76 4.61 0.65 -6.65
C LEU A 76 4.06 0.66 -8.08
N ALA A 77 4.93 0.77 -9.08
CA ALA A 77 4.55 0.74 -10.49
C ALA A 77 3.97 -0.62 -10.97
N LYS A 78 4.04 -1.67 -10.15
CA LYS A 78 3.46 -2.99 -10.46
C LYS A 78 2.12 -3.24 -9.76
N LEU A 79 1.66 -2.31 -8.92
CA LEU A 79 0.38 -2.43 -8.22
C LEU A 79 -0.82 -2.13 -9.13
N PHE A 80 -0.56 -1.43 -10.22
CA PHE A 80 -1.50 -0.97 -11.25
C PHE A 80 -1.02 -1.48 -12.61
#